data_AF-A0ABD2PDI8-F1
#
_entry.id   AF-A0ABD2PDI8-F1
#
_cell.length_a   1.000
_cell.length_b   1.000
_cell.length_c   1.000
_cell.angle_alpha   90.00
_cell.angle_beta   90.00
_cell.angle_gamma   90.00
#
_symmetry.space_group_name_H-M   'P 1'
#
loop_
_entity.id
_entity.type
_entity.pdbx_description
1 polymer ?
#
loop_
_entity_poly.entity_id
_entity_poly.type
_entity_poly.pdbx_seq_one_letter_code
_entity_poly.pdbx_strand_id
1 'polypeptide(L)'
;MKSLEPYNKKLGTDTWFYTKRCFLSLLENLAKHTVVLKDSVIEECIAFLENCELHGKTVKSVVCPKLYDGNETPNGRETVTYEARKLKCFLIKLQNY
;
A
#
# COMPACT_ATOMS: atom_id res chain seq x y z
N MET A 1 -5.47 -2.57 -11.95
CA MET A 1 -4.13 -1.93 -12.03
C MET A 1 -3.03 -2.99 -12.23
N LYS A 2 -2.21 -2.89 -13.29
CA LYS A 2 -1.12 -3.85 -13.62
C LYS A 2 0.30 -3.29 -13.44
N SER A 3 0.42 -2.10 -12.87
CA SER A 3 1.67 -1.31 -12.84
C SER A 3 2.83 -2.01 -12.11
N LEU A 4 2.52 -2.82 -11.09
CA LEU A 4 3.52 -3.55 -10.29
C LEU A 4 3.80 -4.97 -10.79
N GLU A 5 3.20 -5.43 -11.88
CA GLU A 5 3.51 -6.77 -12.40
C GLU A 5 4.88 -6.79 -13.11
N PRO A 6 5.80 -7.72 -12.77
CA PRO A 6 5.70 -8.73 -11.72
C PRO A 6 6.18 -8.20 -10.35
N TYR A 7 5.38 -8.47 -9.30
CA TYR A 7 5.54 -7.87 -7.96
C TYR A 7 6.90 -8.19 -7.32
N ASN A 8 7.42 -9.39 -7.54
CA ASN A 8 8.74 -9.81 -7.06
C ASN A 8 9.91 -8.97 -7.58
N LYS A 9 9.73 -8.21 -8.67
CA LYS A 9 10.78 -7.34 -9.24
C LYS A 9 10.52 -5.85 -8.98
N LYS A 10 9.25 -5.44 -8.93
CA LYS A 10 8.87 -4.01 -8.90
C LYS A 10 8.47 -3.50 -7.52
N LEU A 11 8.04 -4.38 -6.61
CA LEU A 11 7.65 -4.01 -5.26
C LEU A 11 8.89 -3.89 -4.37
N GLY A 12 9.44 -2.67 -4.29
CA GLY A 12 10.51 -2.29 -3.36
C GLY A 12 10.08 -1.16 -2.43
N THR A 13 10.92 -0.84 -1.46
CA THR A 13 10.68 0.22 -0.47
C THR A 13 10.39 1.57 -1.14
N ASP A 14 11.19 1.98 -2.12
CA ASP A 14 11.02 3.25 -2.84
C ASP A 14 9.72 3.27 -3.66
N THR A 15 9.43 2.19 -4.38
CA THR A 15 8.17 2.05 -5.13
C THR A 15 6.96 2.12 -4.20
N TRP A 16 7.04 1.43 -3.06
CA TRP A 16 5.98 1.44 -2.06
C TRP A 16 5.76 2.81 -1.44
N PHE A 17 6.85 3.55 -1.19
CA PHE A 17 6.80 4.90 -0.65
C PHE A 17 5.93 5.85 -1.48
N TYR A 18 6.05 5.82 -2.81
CA TYR A 18 5.18 6.60 -3.70
C TYR A 18 3.77 6.00 -3.80
N THR A 19 3.68 4.67 -3.89
CA THR A 19 2.40 3.96 -3.97
C THR A 19 1.49 4.29 -2.79
N LYS A 20 1.99 4.16 -1.55
CA LYS A 20 1.19 4.41 -0.34
C LYS A 20 0.71 5.85 -0.24
N ARG A 21 1.52 6.82 -0.68
CA ARG A 21 1.14 8.24 -0.71
C ARG A 21 0.01 8.51 -1.69
N CYS A 22 0.05 7.88 -2.87
CA CYS A 22 -1.03 7.96 -3.83
C CYS A 22 -2.35 7.45 -3.24
N PHE A 23 -2.31 6.28 -2.58
CA PHE A 23 -3.49 5.73 -1.89
C PHE A 23 -3.99 6.62 -0.74
N LEU A 24 -3.10 7.18 0.08
CA LEU A 24 -3.49 8.10 1.15
C LEU A 24 -4.18 9.36 0.59
N SER A 25 -3.63 9.95 -0.47
CA SER A 25 -4.25 11.08 -1.16
C SER A 25 -5.61 10.72 -1.75
N LEU A 26 -5.76 9.52 -2.33
CA LEU A 26 -7.04 9.04 -2.84
C LEU A 26 -8.06 8.88 -1.71
N LEU A 27 -7.68 8.23 -0.61
CA LEU A 27 -8.53 8.02 0.57
C LEU A 27 -8.97 9.35 1.19
N GLU A 28 -8.08 10.34 1.26
CA GLU A 28 -8.42 11.68 1.74
C GLU A 28 -9.48 12.35 0.86
N ASN A 29 -9.33 12.28 -0.47
CA ASN A 29 -10.30 12.85 -1.40
C ASN A 29 -11.65 12.12 -1.39
N LEU A 30 -11.64 10.80 -1.18
CA LEU A 30 -12.84 10.00 -0.95
C LEU A 30 -13.55 10.42 0.34
N ALA A 31 -12.81 10.50 1.45
CA ALA A 31 -13.35 10.89 2.76
C ALA A 31 -13.91 12.32 2.77
N LYS A 32 -13.38 13.21 1.93
CA LYS A 32 -13.90 14.58 1.72
C LYS A 32 -15.02 14.67 0.68
N HIS A 33 -15.45 13.55 0.09
CA HIS A 33 -16.44 13.49 -0.98
C HIS A 33 -16.06 14.36 -2.20
N THR A 34 -14.77 14.64 -2.39
CA THR A 34 -14.26 15.44 -3.51
C THR A 34 -14.14 14.60 -4.78
N VAL A 35 -14.03 13.27 -4.63
CA VAL A 35 -13.98 12.30 -5.72
C VAL A 35 -14.95 11.16 -5.43
N VAL A 36 -15.62 10.66 -6.46
CA VAL A 36 -16.42 9.44 -6.43
C VAL A 36 -15.77 8.43 -7.37
N LEU A 37 -15.54 7.20 -6.89
CA LEU A 37 -14.99 6.10 -7.68
C LEU A 37 -16.09 5.16 -8.14
N LYS A 38 -15.87 4.53 -9.30
CA LYS A 38 -16.69 3.39 -9.73
C LYS A 38 -16.32 2.16 -8.92
N ASP A 39 -17.28 1.28 -8.67
CA ASP A 39 -17.07 0.04 -7.91
C ASP A 39 -15.95 -0.81 -8.51
N SER A 40 -15.86 -0.91 -9.83
CA SER A 40 -14.79 -1.64 -10.50
C SER A 40 -13.39 -1.10 -10.17
N VAL A 41 -13.24 0.21 -9.96
CA VAL A 41 -11.96 0.82 -9.58
C VAL A 41 -11.64 0.49 -8.13
N ILE A 42 -12.65 0.45 -7.26
CA ILE A 42 -12.49 0.07 -5.85
C ILE A 42 -12.04 -1.40 -5.76
N GLU A 43 -12.68 -2.30 -6.50
CA GLU A 43 -12.31 -3.72 -6.58
C GLU A 43 -10.87 -3.89 -7.10
N GLU A 44 -10.48 -3.17 -8.15
CA GLU A 44 -9.11 -3.18 -8.65
C GLU A 44 -8.09 -2.68 -7.61
N CYS A 45 -8.44 -1.64 -6.84
CA CYS A 45 -7.62 -1.13 -5.75
C CYS A 45 -7.47 -2.15 -4.61
N ILE A 46 -8.55 -2.83 -4.23
CA ILE A 46 -8.54 -3.89 -3.23
C ILE A 46 -7.63 -5.03 -3.70
N ALA A 47 -7.84 -5.55 -4.91
CA ALA A 47 -7.04 -6.63 -5.48
C ALA A 47 -5.54 -6.24 -5.57
N PHE A 48 -5.25 -4.98 -5.93
CA PHE A 48 -3.88 -4.47 -5.94
C PHE A 48 -3.24 -4.49 -4.55
N LEU A 49 -3.95 -4.01 -3.52
CA LEU A 49 -3.46 -3.99 -2.14
C LEU A 49 -3.28 -5.41 -1.58
N GLU A 50 -4.10 -6.37 -2.00
CA GLU A 50 -3.96 -7.78 -1.63
C GLU A 50 -2.72 -8.43 -2.23
N ASN A 51 -2.38 -8.10 -3.48
CA ASN A 51 -1.12 -8.54 -4.07
C ASN A 51 0.08 -7.91 -3.35
N CYS A 52 0.00 -6.64 -2.95
CA CYS A 52 1.03 -6.01 -2.12
C CYS A 52 1.12 -6.66 -0.73
N GLU A 53 0.00 -7.07 -0.15
CA GLU A 53 -0.05 -7.81 1.11
C GLU A 53 0.65 -9.17 1.00
N LEU A 54 0.37 -9.92 -0.06
CA LEU A 54 0.91 -11.26 -0.30
C LEU A 54 2.43 -11.24 -0.51
N HIS A 55 2.92 -10.29 -1.32
CA HIS A 55 4.32 -10.22 -1.74
C HIS A 55 5.18 -9.28 -0.89
N GLY A 56 4.58 -8.44 -0.05
CA GLY A 56 5.26 -7.39 0.71
C GLY A 56 5.85 -7.81 2.06
N LYS A 57 5.84 -9.10 2.42
CA LYS A 57 6.21 -9.56 3.77
C LYS A 57 7.66 -9.29 4.11
N THR A 58 8.54 -9.37 3.12
CA THR A 58 9.99 -9.17 3.25
C THR A 58 10.42 -7.76 2.85
N VAL A 59 9.49 -6.91 2.41
CA VAL A 59 9.78 -5.55 1.93
C VAL A 59 9.54 -4.55 3.07
N LYS A 60 10.57 -3.79 3.44
CA LYS A 60 10.46 -2.71 4.44
C LYS A 60 9.58 -1.58 3.89
N SER A 61 8.70 -1.03 4.72
CA SER A 61 7.82 0.08 4.31
C SER A 61 8.38 1.47 4.61
N VAL A 62 9.41 1.53 5.44
CA VAL A 62 10.11 2.76 5.85
C VAL A 62 11.48 2.79 5.20
N VAL A 63 11.81 3.92 4.56
CA VAL A 63 13.18 4.20 4.12
C VAL A 63 13.96 4.63 5.36
N CYS A 64 14.70 3.71 5.98
CA CYS A 64 15.62 4.10 7.06
C CYS A 64 16.72 4.99 6.47
N PRO A 65 17.06 6.13 7.12
CA PRO A 65 18.28 6.85 6.81
C PRO A 65 19.47 5.90 6.94
N LYS A 66 20.46 6.03 6.06
CA LYS A 66 21.60 5.12 5.79
C LYS A 66 22.52 4.78 7.00
N LEU A 67 22.11 5.04 8.23
CA LEU A 67 22.89 4.93 9.47
C LEU A 67 22.57 3.68 10.29
N TYR A 68 21.53 2.91 9.95
CA TYR A 68 21.18 1.66 10.66
C TYR A 68 21.71 0.44 9.90
N ASP A 69 22.55 -0.32 10.59
CA ASP A 69 23.29 -1.47 10.11
C ASP A 69 22.34 -2.59 9.61
N GLY A 70 22.73 -3.26 8.52
CA GLY A 70 21.84 -3.95 7.59
C GLY A 70 21.17 -5.25 8.04
N ASN A 71 21.06 -5.53 9.34
CA ASN A 71 20.68 -6.85 9.86
C ASN A 71 19.41 -6.91 10.72
N GLU A 72 18.65 -5.82 10.85
CA GLU A 72 17.39 -5.88 11.59
C GLU A 72 16.27 -6.39 10.67
N THR A 73 15.75 -7.58 11.00
CA THR A 73 14.48 -8.08 10.47
C THR A 73 13.42 -6.98 10.66
N PRO A 74 12.64 -6.63 9.64
CA PRO A 74 11.61 -5.62 9.80
C PRO A 74 10.71 -6.01 10.97
N ASN A 75 10.47 -5.08 11.91
CA ASN A 75 9.40 -5.27 12.87
C ASN A 75 8.12 -5.54 12.07
N GLY A 76 7.23 -6.42 12.52
CA GLY A 76 6.05 -6.83 11.75
C GLY A 76 5.15 -5.65 11.31
N ARG A 77 5.31 -4.47 11.96
CA ARG A 77 4.63 -3.21 11.65
C ARG A 77 5.30 -2.33 10.59
N GLU A 78 6.52 -2.65 10.17
CA GLU A 78 7.33 -1.87 9.22
C GLU A 78 7.47 -2.59 7.87
N THR A 79 6.45 -3.35 7.51
CA THR A 79 6.39 -4.12 6.27
C THR A 79 5.35 -3.53 5.32
N VAL A 80 5.59 -3.70 4.02
CA VAL A 80 4.60 -3.36 2.99
C VAL A 80 3.29 -4.11 3.25
N THR A 81 3.36 -5.37 3.68
CA THR A 81 2.19 -6.16 4.06
C THR A 81 1.32 -5.46 5.12
N TYR A 82 1.94 -4.95 6.18
CA TYR A 82 1.21 -4.29 7.26
C TYR A 82 0.53 -2.99 6.80
N GLU A 83 1.24 -2.16 6.04
CA GLU A 83 0.68 -0.92 5.52
C GLU A 83 -0.40 -1.15 4.45
N ALA A 84 -0.23 -2.14 3.57
CA ALA A 84 -1.24 -2.51 2.57
C ALA A 84 -2.56 -2.94 3.23
N ARG A 85 -2.50 -3.73 4.30
CA ARG A 85 -3.69 -4.12 5.09
C ARG A 85 -4.41 -2.91 5.69
N LYS A 86 -3.67 -1.93 6.21
CA LYS A 86 -4.26 -0.70 6.75
C LYS A 86 -4.98 0.10 5.67
N LEU A 87 -4.33 0.31 4.52
CA LEU A 87 -4.93 1.04 3.39
C LEU A 87 -6.19 0.34 2.89
N LYS A 88 -6.16 -1.00 2.77
CA LYS A 88 -7.33 -1.81 2.38
C LYS A 88 -8.47 -1.63 3.37
N CYS A 89 -8.17 -1.67 4.68
CA CYS A 89 -9.18 -1.46 5.72
C CYS A 89 -9.83 -0.07 5.65
N PHE A 90 -9.04 0.99 5.40
CA PHE A 90 -9.60 2.33 5.22
C PHE A 90 -10.49 2.44 3.99
N LEU A 91 -10.07 1.86 2.85
CA LEU A 91 -10.86 1.87 1.63
C LEU A 91 -12.23 1.20 1.82
N ILE A 92 -12.25 0.01 2.44
CA ILE A 92 -13.50 -0.72 2.72
C ILE A 92 -14.39 0.05 3.70
N LYS A 93 -13.81 0.70 4.72
CA LYS A 93 -14.58 1.52 5.67
C LYS A 93 -15.24 2.72 5.01
N LEU A 94 -14.57 3.37 4.06
CA LEU A 94 -15.12 4.50 3.32
C LEU A 94 -16.18 4.09 2.29
N GLN A 95 -16.16 2.84 1.81
CA GLN A 95 -17.20 2.32 0.91
C GLN A 95 -18.51 2.00 1.65
N ASN A 96 -18.42 1.58 2.91
CA ASN A 96 -19.58 1.17 3.72
C ASN A 96 -20.23 2.33 4.49
N TYR A 97 -19.79 3.57 4.26
CA TYR A 97 -20.31 4.78 4.89
C TYR A 97 -21.11 5.60 3.87
#